data_AF-G1Q6S1-F1
#
_entry.id   AF-G1Q6S1-F1
#
_cell.length_a   1.000
_cell.length_b   1.000
_cell.length_c   1.000
_cell.angle_alpha   90.00
_cell.angle_beta   90.00
_cell.angle_gamma   90.00
#
_symmetry.space_group_name_H-M   'P 1'
#
loop_
_entity.id
_entity.type
_entity.pdbx_description
1 polymer ?
#
loop_
_entity_poly.entity_id
_entity_poly.type
_entity_poly.pdbx_seq_one_letter_code
_entity_poly.pdbx_strand_id
1 'polypeptide(L)'
;FEPGTSIKYSCDPGYVLVGEESINCTSDGVWTPTVPKCKEITCPPPPVIDNGAHTGTPYVYNDSVTFKCDDGFTLKGSSEIRCKANDTWDPEIPVCEKGSLAPLLGGLSAGFVVLICLVSVTLYMILKHRIQ
;
A
#
# COMPACT_ATOMS: atom_id res chain seq x y z
N PHE A 1 -33.00 -11.39 34.44
CA PHE A 1 -31.63 -11.09 34.88
C PHE A 1 -31.71 -10.30 36.16
N GLU A 2 -30.83 -10.57 37.13
CA GLU A 2 -30.85 -9.86 38.41
C GLU A 2 -30.41 -8.40 38.22
N PRO A 3 -31.00 -7.44 38.95
CA PRO A 3 -30.48 -6.07 38.99
C PRO A 3 -28.99 -6.05 39.28
N GLY A 4 -28.23 -5.23 38.54
CA GLY A 4 -26.78 -5.17 38.60
C GLY A 4 -26.05 -6.17 37.68
N THR A 5 -26.77 -7.09 37.02
CA THR A 5 -26.16 -7.93 35.97
C THR A 5 -25.62 -7.06 34.84
N SER A 6 -24.39 -7.34 34.37
CA SER A 6 -23.77 -6.69 33.22
C SER A 6 -23.52 -7.70 32.10
N ILE A 7 -23.78 -7.30 30.86
CA ILE A 7 -23.53 -8.09 29.65
C ILE A 7 -22.64 -7.29 28.72
N LYS A 8 -21.63 -7.97 28.18
CA LYS A 8 -20.67 -7.42 27.22
C LYS A 8 -20.98 -7.94 25.81
N TYR A 9 -21.04 -7.04 24.84
CA TYR A 9 -21.31 -7.33 23.43
C TYR A 9 -20.03 -7.27 22.61
N SER A 10 -19.99 -8.10 21.57
CA SER A 10 -18.98 -8.09 20.52
C SER A 10 -19.66 -8.34 19.18
N CYS A 11 -19.03 -7.89 18.10
CA CYS A 11 -19.50 -8.13 16.74
C CYS A 11 -18.67 -9.19 16.04
N ASP A 12 -19.27 -9.86 15.07
CA ASP A 12 -18.56 -10.79 14.19
C ASP A 12 -17.50 -10.07 13.35
N PRO A 13 -16.45 -10.76 12.87
CA PRO A 13 -15.48 -10.18 11.95
C PRO A 13 -16.16 -9.54 10.73
N GLY A 14 -15.73 -8.33 10.38
CA GLY A 14 -16.37 -7.53 9.32
C GLY A 14 -17.46 -6.59 9.81
N TYR A 15 -17.72 -6.55 11.12
CA TYR A 15 -18.65 -5.61 11.73
C TYR A 15 -17.99 -4.85 12.89
N VAL A 16 -18.34 -3.57 13.03
CA VAL A 16 -17.92 -2.69 14.12
C VAL A 16 -19.09 -2.45 15.08
N LEU A 17 -18.78 -2.48 16.38
CA LEU A 17 -19.76 -2.22 17.43
C LEU A 17 -20.04 -0.71 17.53
N VAL A 18 -21.31 -0.34 17.35
CA VAL A 18 -21.80 1.04 17.45
C VAL A 18 -22.68 1.15 18.71
N GLY A 19 -22.18 1.90 19.69
CA GLY A 19 -22.79 2.04 21.01
C GLY A 19 -21.83 1.61 22.11
N GLU A 20 -22.36 1.43 23.33
CA GLU A 20 -21.60 0.98 24.48
C GLU A 20 -21.40 -0.54 24.44
N GLU A 21 -20.18 -0.98 24.70
CA GLU A 21 -19.80 -2.40 24.65
C GLU A 21 -20.48 -3.21 25.77
N SER A 22 -20.88 -2.56 26.86
CA SER A 22 -21.53 -3.21 28.00
C SER A 22 -22.83 -2.51 28.40
N ILE A 23 -23.82 -3.30 28.79
CA ILE A 23 -25.09 -2.83 29.33
C ILE A 23 -25.36 -3.49 30.68
N ASN A 24 -26.07 -2.80 31.57
CA ASN A 24 -26.43 -3.28 32.89
C ASN A 24 -27.95 -3.28 33.12
N CYS A 25 -28.43 -4.26 33.88
CA CYS A 25 -29.83 -4.34 34.31
C CYS A 25 -30.05 -3.42 35.52
N THR A 26 -30.96 -2.46 35.42
CA THR A 26 -31.30 -1.54 36.52
C THR A 26 -32.14 -2.23 37.60
N SER A 27 -32.34 -1.55 38.74
CA SER A 27 -33.30 -1.98 39.78
C SER A 27 -34.71 -2.15 39.24
N ASP A 28 -35.06 -1.39 38.20
CA ASP A 28 -36.38 -1.43 37.56
C ASP A 28 -36.50 -2.54 36.51
N GLY A 29 -35.46 -3.38 36.36
CA GLY A 29 -35.43 -4.48 35.40
C GLY A 29 -35.21 -4.03 33.95
N VAL A 30 -34.71 -2.81 33.74
CA VAL A 30 -34.47 -2.23 32.40
C VAL A 30 -32.98 -2.29 32.07
N TRP A 31 -32.65 -2.63 30.82
CA TRP A 31 -31.26 -2.58 30.36
C TRP A 31 -30.85 -1.16 29.98
N THR A 32 -29.73 -0.71 30.55
CA THR A 32 -29.14 0.59 30.24
C THR A 32 -27.62 0.48 30.09
N PRO A 33 -27.00 1.18 29.14
CA PRO A 33 -27.62 1.86 28.00
C PRO A 33 -28.32 0.88 27.05
N THR A 34 -28.88 1.37 25.95
CA THR A 34 -29.54 0.52 24.96
C THR A 34 -28.58 -0.48 24.34
N VAL A 35 -29.11 -1.63 23.91
CA VAL A 35 -28.35 -2.67 23.19
C VAL A 35 -27.59 -2.06 22.02
N PRO A 36 -26.26 -2.29 21.91
CA PRO A 36 -25.46 -1.76 20.80
C PRO A 36 -25.82 -2.44 19.48
N LYS A 37 -25.39 -1.85 18.37
CA LYS A 37 -25.62 -2.39 17.02
C LYS A 37 -24.30 -2.77 16.37
N CYS A 38 -24.30 -3.86 15.62
CA CYS A 38 -23.18 -4.20 14.74
C CYS A 38 -23.44 -3.58 13.37
N LYS A 39 -22.51 -2.74 12.90
CA LYS A 39 -22.54 -2.13 11.58
C LYS A 39 -21.46 -2.78 10.72
N GLU A 40 -21.80 -3.11 9.47
CA GLU A 40 -20.81 -3.62 8.51
C GLU A 40 -19.68 -2.59 8.29
N ILE A 41 -18.45 -3.09 8.26
CA ILE A 41 -17.23 -2.32 8.00
C ILE A 41 -17.20 -1.96 6.52
N THR A 42 -16.95 -0.68 6.25
CA THR A 42 -16.90 -0.16 4.89
C THR A 42 -15.75 0.83 4.81
N CYS A 43 -14.73 0.47 4.04
CA CYS A 43 -13.62 1.36 3.77
C CYS A 43 -14.06 2.51 2.85
N PRO A 44 -13.44 3.70 2.99
CA PRO A 44 -13.70 4.79 2.07
C PRO A 44 -13.28 4.39 0.65
N PRO A 45 -13.97 4.88 -0.40
CA PRO A 45 -13.50 4.69 -1.77
C PRO A 45 -12.01 5.09 -1.90
N PRO A 46 -11.15 4.23 -2.48
CA PRO A 46 -9.75 4.57 -2.69
C PRO A 46 -9.61 5.83 -3.54
N PRO A 47 -8.62 6.70 -3.26
CA PRO A 47 -8.42 7.88 -4.08
C PRO A 47 -7.98 7.52 -5.49
N VAL A 48 -8.28 8.40 -6.43
CA VAL A 48 -7.72 8.34 -7.78
C VAL A 48 -6.22 8.66 -7.67
N ILE A 49 -5.39 7.82 -8.26
CA ILE A 49 -3.95 8.04 -8.34
C ILE A 49 -3.61 8.69 -9.69
N ASP A 50 -2.65 9.61 -9.69
CA ASP A 50 -2.20 10.25 -10.93
C ASP A 50 -1.48 9.25 -11.84
N ASN A 51 -1.75 9.31 -13.15
CA ASN A 51 -1.15 8.44 -14.16
C ASN A 51 -1.34 6.94 -13.86
N GLY A 52 -2.51 6.59 -13.36
CA GLY A 52 -2.91 5.23 -13.09
C GLY A 52 -4.41 5.10 -12.83
N ALA A 53 -4.83 3.86 -12.61
CA ALA A 53 -6.20 3.50 -12.33
C ALA A 53 -6.25 2.40 -11.27
N HIS A 54 -7.43 2.19 -10.70
CA HIS A 54 -7.69 1.09 -9.78
C HIS A 54 -8.99 0.37 -10.10
N THR A 55 -9.07 -0.89 -9.70
CA THR A 55 -10.24 -1.75 -9.87
C THR A 55 -10.47 -2.57 -8.62
N GLY A 56 -11.75 -2.82 -8.30
CA GLY A 56 -12.16 -3.60 -7.13
C GLY A 56 -13.33 -2.90 -6.45
N THR A 57 -14.46 -3.58 -6.36
CA THR A 57 -15.67 -3.16 -5.63
C THR A 57 -16.41 -4.43 -5.21
N PRO A 58 -17.09 -4.49 -4.06
CA PRO A 58 -17.30 -3.41 -3.09
C PRO A 58 -16.06 -3.08 -2.23
N TYR A 59 -16.24 -2.22 -1.22
CA TYR A 59 -15.19 -1.77 -0.30
C TYR A 59 -15.47 -2.24 1.14
N VAL A 60 -15.94 -3.47 1.32
CA VAL A 60 -16.24 -4.01 2.66
C VAL A 60 -15.02 -4.75 3.23
N TYR A 61 -15.11 -5.14 4.49
CA TYR A 61 -14.04 -5.85 5.18
C TYR A 61 -13.46 -6.99 4.32
N ASN A 62 -12.13 -7.02 4.22
CA ASN A 62 -11.36 -8.02 3.47
C ASN A 62 -11.46 -7.94 1.93
N ASP A 63 -12.24 -7.02 1.37
CA ASP A 63 -12.18 -6.70 -0.06
C ASP A 63 -10.84 -6.07 -0.43
N SER A 64 -10.43 -6.29 -1.68
CA SER A 64 -9.16 -5.82 -2.21
C SER A 64 -9.35 -4.93 -3.45
N VAL A 65 -8.47 -3.96 -3.59
CA VAL A 65 -8.42 -3.03 -4.71
C VAL A 65 -7.04 -3.13 -5.34
N THR A 66 -7.02 -3.36 -6.66
CA THR A 66 -5.80 -3.48 -7.44
C THR A 66 -5.52 -2.19 -8.21
N PHE A 67 -4.27 -1.74 -8.18
CA PHE A 67 -3.79 -0.55 -8.89
C PHE A 67 -2.92 -0.91 -10.07
N LYS A 68 -3.00 -0.08 -11.11
CA LYS A 68 -2.16 -0.16 -12.30
C LYS A 68 -1.77 1.26 -12.74
N CYS A 69 -0.51 1.43 -13.12
CA CYS A 69 -0.05 2.67 -13.73
C CYS A 69 -0.28 2.69 -15.24
N ASP A 70 -0.43 3.88 -15.78
CA ASP A 70 -0.47 4.15 -17.21
C ASP A 70 0.89 3.86 -17.86
N ASP A 71 0.91 3.74 -19.18
CA ASP A 71 2.11 3.43 -19.94
C ASP A 71 3.21 4.49 -19.72
N GLY A 72 4.43 4.03 -19.43
CA GLY A 72 5.59 4.88 -19.13
C GLY A 72 5.74 5.27 -17.67
N PHE A 73 4.81 4.84 -16.80
CA PHE A 73 4.91 4.98 -15.35
C PHE A 73 5.14 3.63 -14.67
N THR A 74 5.81 3.67 -13.52
CA THR A 74 6.16 2.53 -12.70
C THR A 74 5.45 2.67 -11.35
N LEU A 75 4.77 1.61 -10.94
CA LEU A 75 4.11 1.56 -9.64
C LEU A 75 5.14 1.49 -8.51
N LYS A 76 5.01 2.36 -7.52
CA LYS A 76 5.74 2.35 -6.26
C LYS A 76 4.79 2.01 -5.12
N GLY A 77 5.11 0.94 -4.39
CA GLY A 77 4.25 0.38 -3.36
C GLY A 77 3.60 -0.93 -3.80
N SER A 78 2.54 -1.34 -3.12
CA SER A 78 1.80 -2.56 -3.44
C SER A 78 0.86 -2.34 -4.61
N SER A 79 0.74 -3.33 -5.49
CA SER A 79 -0.31 -3.33 -6.53
C SER A 79 -1.69 -3.64 -5.99
N GLU A 80 -1.81 -4.08 -4.73
CA GLU A 80 -3.07 -4.43 -4.10
C GLU A 80 -3.11 -3.88 -2.66
N ILE A 81 -4.26 -3.32 -2.29
CA ILE A 81 -4.59 -2.92 -0.92
C ILE A 81 -5.87 -3.61 -0.47
N ARG A 82 -6.03 -3.83 0.82
CA ARG A 82 -7.15 -4.56 1.42
C ARG A 82 -7.84 -3.77 2.52
N CYS A 83 -9.16 -3.86 2.59
CA CYS A 83 -9.96 -3.18 3.60
C CYS A 83 -9.81 -3.88 4.96
N LYS A 84 -9.34 -3.15 5.97
CA LYS A 84 -9.12 -3.65 7.33
C LYS A 84 -10.34 -3.46 8.22
N ALA A 85 -10.28 -4.11 9.39
CA ALA A 85 -11.34 -4.07 10.39
C ALA A 85 -11.59 -2.70 11.06
N ASN A 86 -10.72 -1.72 10.79
CA ASN A 86 -10.79 -0.37 11.33
C ASN A 86 -11.20 0.66 10.26
N ASP A 87 -11.88 0.21 9.19
CA ASP A 87 -12.31 1.03 8.07
C ASP A 87 -11.15 1.73 7.32
N THR A 88 -9.94 1.15 7.32
CA THR A 88 -8.77 1.69 6.60
C THR A 88 -8.19 0.70 5.59
N TRP A 89 -7.50 1.23 4.58
CA TRP A 89 -6.78 0.43 3.58
C TRP A 89 -5.38 0.03 4.06
N ASP A 90 -4.93 -1.15 3.65
CA ASP A 90 -3.60 -1.67 3.95
C ASP A 90 -3.06 -2.58 2.84
N PRO A 91 -1.81 -2.42 2.40
CA PRO A 91 -0.85 -1.37 2.79
C PRO A 91 -1.27 0.03 2.27
N GLU A 92 -0.42 1.02 2.45
CA GLU A 92 -0.65 2.38 1.95
C GLU A 92 -0.89 2.41 0.44
N ILE A 93 -1.67 3.40 -0.02
CA ILE A 93 -2.03 3.57 -1.43
C ILE A 93 -0.75 3.83 -2.25
N PRO A 94 -0.53 3.09 -3.36
CA PRO A 94 0.67 3.23 -4.17
C PRO A 94 0.68 4.51 -5.00
N VAL A 95 1.85 4.85 -5.55
CA VAL A 95 2.05 6.01 -6.42
C VAL A 95 2.62 5.56 -7.76
N CYS A 96 2.21 6.21 -8.85
CA CYS A 96 2.80 6.01 -10.17
C CYS A 96 3.88 7.06 -10.46
N GLU A 97 5.12 6.61 -10.63
CA GLU A 97 6.26 7.48 -10.93
C GLU A 97 6.73 7.29 -12.36
N LYS A 98 7.14 8.36 -13.03
CA LYS A 98 7.69 8.27 -14.40
C LYS A 98 8.92 7.36 -14.41
N GLY A 99 8.92 6.34 -15.28
CA GLY A 99 10.07 5.46 -15.43
C GLY A 99 11.33 6.26 -15.79
N SER A 100 12.35 6.22 -14.94
CA SER A 100 13.62 6.90 -15.22
C SER A 100 14.45 6.07 -16.21
N LEU A 101 14.79 6.66 -17.35
CA LEU A 101 15.65 6.06 -18.39
C LEU A 101 17.13 5.93 -17.98
N ALA A 102 17.45 6.24 -16.72
CA ALA A 102 18.80 6.36 -16.19
C ALA A 102 19.70 5.11 -16.32
N PRO A 103 19.21 3.86 -16.25
CA PRO A 103 20.11 2.70 -16.31
C PRO A 103 20.81 2.53 -17.65
N LEU A 104 20.24 3.03 -18.75
CA LEU A 104 20.78 2.82 -20.10
C LEU A 104 21.96 3.75 -20.42
N LEU A 105 22.04 4.91 -19.76
CA LEU A 105 23.13 5.87 -20.00
C LEU A 105 24.39 5.56 -19.16
N GLY A 106 24.23 4.88 -18.02
CA GLY A 106 25.35 4.52 -17.13
C GLY A 106 26.28 3.43 -17.67
N GLY A 107 25.77 2.53 -18.53
CA GLY A 107 26.58 1.48 -19.16
C GLY A 107 27.46 1.99 -20.31
N LEU A 108 27.03 3.06 -20.98
CA LEU A 108 27.76 3.67 -22.09
C LEU A 108 29.02 4.40 -21.62
N SER A 109 29.05 4.94 -20.40
CA SER A 109 30.21 5.67 -19.87
C SER A 109 31.35 4.73 -19.47
N ALA A 110 31.06 3.62 -18.79
CA ALA A 110 32.10 2.67 -18.34
C ALA A 110 32.79 1.98 -19.52
N GLY A 111 32.03 1.55 -20.54
CA GLY A 111 32.58 0.90 -21.73
C GLY A 111 33.47 1.84 -22.56
N PHE A 112 33.06 3.10 -22.71
CA PHE A 112 33.82 4.10 -23.46
C PHE A 112 35.14 4.46 -22.75
N VAL A 113 35.13 4.58 -21.41
CA VAL A 113 36.34 4.82 -20.61
C VAL A 113 37.34 3.67 -20.73
N VAL A 114 36.89 2.41 -20.65
CA VAL A 114 37.76 1.24 -20.82
C VAL A 114 38.41 1.23 -22.21
N LEU A 115 37.64 1.54 -23.26
CA LEU A 115 38.16 1.57 -24.63
C LEU A 115 39.22 2.68 -24.81
N ILE A 116 38.97 3.88 -24.27
CA ILE A 116 39.94 4.98 -24.26
C ILE A 116 41.22 4.55 -23.52
N CYS A 117 41.10 3.92 -22.35
CA CYS A 117 42.25 3.41 -21.60
C CYS A 117 43.07 2.40 -22.41
N LEU A 118 42.42 1.41 -23.05
CA LEU A 118 43.10 0.43 -23.88
C LEU A 118 43.81 1.07 -25.08
N VAL A 119 43.18 2.04 -25.75
CA VAL A 119 43.80 2.78 -26.87
C VAL A 119 45.00 3.60 -26.39
N SER A 120 44.89 4.27 -25.24
CA SER A 120 46.02 5.04 -24.68
C SER A 120 47.21 4.15 -24.28
N VAL A 121 46.97 2.98 -23.66
CA VAL A 121 48.01 2.03 -23.27
C VAL A 121 48.68 1.42 -24.50
N THR A 122 47.88 0.99 -25.48
CA THR A 122 48.42 0.45 -26.74
C THR A 122 49.23 1.49 -27.51
N LEU A 123 48.73 2.73 -27.62
CA LEU A 123 49.48 3.83 -28.24
C LEU A 123 50.78 4.14 -27.49
N TYR A 124 50.75 4.15 -26.15
CA TYR A 124 51.94 4.34 -25.32
C TYR A 124 52.97 3.23 -25.55
N MET A 125 52.55 1.97 -25.60
CA MET A 125 53.44 0.84 -25.88
C MET A 125 54.04 0.92 -27.30
N ILE A 126 53.25 1.31 -28.31
CA ILE A 126 53.71 1.49 -29.70
C ILE A 126 54.72 2.65 -29.79
N LEU A 127 54.42 3.78 -29.15
CA LEU A 127 55.32 4.94 -29.09
C LEU A 127 56.64 4.56 -28.39
N LYS A 128 56.56 3.86 -27.25
CA LYS A 128 57.73 3.40 -26.50
C LYS A 128 58.58 2.41 -27.31
N HIS A 129 57.97 1.50 -28.06
CA HIS A 129 58.68 0.55 -28.93
C HIS A 129 59.33 1.24 -30.15
N ARG A 130 58.84 2.39 -30.61
CA ARG A 130 59.46 3.14 -31.72
C ARG A 130 60.64 4.03 -31.29
N ILE A 131 60.80 4.26 -29.98
CA ILE A 131 61.86 5.13 -29.41
C ILE A 131 63.06 4.31 -28.87
N GLN A 132 62.96 2.98 -28.87
CA GLN A 132 64.06 2.03 -28.60
C GLN A 132 64.63 1.50 -29.92
#